data_AF-A0A5N6YYD1-F1
#
_entry.id   AF-A0A5N6YYD1-F1
#
_cell.length_a   1.000
_cell.length_b   1.000
_cell.length_c   1.000
_cell.angle_alpha   90.00
_cell.angle_beta   90.00
_cell.angle_gamma   90.00
#
_symmetry.space_group_name_H-M   'P 1'
#
loop_
_entity.id
_entity.type
_entity.pdbx_description
1 polymer ?
#
loop_
_entity_poly.entity_id
_entity_poly.type
_entity_poly.pdbx_seq_one_letter_code
_entity_poly.pdbx_strand_id
1 'polypeptide(L)'
;MNGFAAHGLDEDAFGEKSGLQSSLKTFDAFPKTKPSYTDPSRRGGQMTVLILLICTVFSFSEFKTWFKGSENHQFSVEKGVSHDLQLNLDVVVQMPCDTLHLNIQDASGDRILAGELLKKDSTSWRLWMDKRNHEHEYQTLSQEDASRLEAQEEDVHVRHVLGEVRRNPRKKFPKSPRLRRGDTVDSCRIYGSLEGNKVQGDFHITARGHGYQDGGGHLDHS
;
A
#
# COMPACT_ATOMS: atom_id res chain seq x y z
N MET A 1 -21.42 -41.68 75.97
CA MET A 1 -20.96 -42.75 75.06
C MET A 1 -21.67 -42.51 73.74
N ASN A 2 -21.17 -41.58 72.92
CA ASN A 2 -20.08 -41.76 71.94
C ASN A 2 -20.56 -42.71 70.82
N GLY A 3 -20.78 -42.29 69.58
CA GLY A 3 -20.51 -41.00 68.97
C GLY A 3 -21.15 -40.95 67.58
N PHE A 4 -21.58 -39.76 67.18
CA PHE A 4 -21.70 -39.42 65.77
C PHE A 4 -20.30 -39.42 65.18
N ALA A 5 -19.96 -40.47 64.44
CA ALA A 5 -18.77 -40.52 63.62
C ALA A 5 -19.18 -40.90 62.19
N ALA A 6 -19.87 -39.99 61.52
CA ALA A 6 -19.81 -39.90 60.07
C ALA A 6 -18.63 -39.00 59.73
N HIS A 7 -17.40 -39.49 59.95
CA HIS A 7 -16.20 -38.80 59.49
C HIS A 7 -15.40 -39.79 58.64
N GLY A 8 -15.76 -39.83 57.36
CA GLY A 8 -15.24 -40.78 56.39
C GLY A 8 -15.86 -40.52 55.02
N LEU A 9 -15.94 -39.26 54.61
CA LEU A 9 -15.92 -38.98 53.17
C LEU A 9 -14.46 -39.11 52.79
N ASP A 10 -14.09 -40.29 52.28
CA ASP A 10 -12.76 -40.53 51.74
C ASP A 10 -12.66 -39.77 50.41
N GLU A 11 -11.99 -38.62 50.48
CA GLU A 11 -11.84 -37.60 49.43
C GLU A 11 -10.92 -38.04 48.28
N ASP A 12 -10.25 -39.18 48.40
CA ASP A 12 -9.32 -39.73 47.40
C ASP A 12 -10.01 -40.21 46.10
N ALA A 13 -11.33 -40.33 46.10
CA ALA A 13 -12.11 -40.99 45.04
C ALA A 13 -12.62 -40.08 43.90
N PHE A 14 -12.36 -38.76 43.92
CA PHE A 14 -12.59 -37.83 42.79
C PHE A 14 -11.46 -37.86 41.73
N GLY A 15 -10.81 -39.01 41.58
CA GLY A 15 -9.64 -39.20 40.71
C GLY A 15 -9.95 -39.90 39.39
N GLU A 16 -9.44 -39.35 38.27
CA GLU A 16 -9.01 -40.14 37.10
C GLU A 16 -7.49 -40.16 37.08
N LYS A 17 -6.91 -41.37 37.17
CA LYS A 17 -5.46 -41.61 37.14
C LYS A 17 -5.03 -41.91 35.70
N SER A 18 -4.50 -40.91 35.01
CA SER A 18 -3.70 -41.09 33.79
C SER A 18 -2.75 -39.92 33.58
N GLY A 19 -1.47 -40.23 33.31
CA GLY A 19 -0.32 -39.32 33.45
C GLY A 19 -0.32 -38.06 32.57
N LEU A 20 -1.20 -37.96 31.57
CA LEU A 20 -1.34 -36.79 30.69
C LEU A 20 -2.34 -35.75 31.23
N GLN A 21 -3.33 -36.19 32.00
CA GLN A 21 -4.39 -35.35 32.57
C GLN A 21 -3.94 -34.68 33.88
N SER A 22 -2.95 -35.25 34.57
CA SER A 22 -2.35 -34.68 35.79
C SER A 22 -1.70 -33.32 35.55
N SER A 23 -0.99 -33.15 34.42
CA SER A 23 -0.35 -31.89 34.02
C SER A 23 -1.36 -30.78 33.70
N LEU A 24 -2.50 -31.15 33.11
CA LEU A 24 -3.59 -30.22 32.79
C LEU A 24 -4.48 -29.90 34.01
N LYS A 25 -4.48 -30.76 35.04
CA LYS A 25 -5.27 -30.55 36.28
C LYS A 25 -4.66 -29.48 37.19
N THR A 26 -3.37 -29.17 37.07
CA THR A 26 -2.73 -28.03 37.77
C THR A 26 -3.31 -26.68 37.32
N PHE A 27 -3.92 -26.62 36.14
CA PHE A 27 -4.55 -25.42 35.58
C PHE A 27 -6.07 -25.35 35.83
N ASP A 28 -6.66 -26.31 36.54
CA ASP A 28 -8.10 -26.35 36.82
C ASP A 28 -8.36 -25.97 38.29
N ALA A 29 -8.87 -24.76 38.51
CA ALA A 29 -9.03 -24.16 39.84
C ALA A 29 -10.23 -24.70 40.65
N PHE A 30 -11.01 -25.66 40.13
CA PHE A 30 -12.25 -26.13 40.77
C PHE A 30 -12.33 -27.66 40.91
N PRO A 31 -12.64 -28.18 42.12
CA PRO A 31 -12.82 -29.62 42.34
C PRO A 31 -14.05 -30.12 41.56
N LYS A 32 -13.89 -31.18 40.77
CA LYS A 32 -14.98 -31.76 39.96
C LYS A 32 -15.98 -32.50 40.85
N THR A 33 -17.26 -32.43 40.49
CA THR A 33 -18.37 -33.10 41.18
C THR A 33 -18.36 -34.62 40.94
N LYS A 34 -18.95 -35.40 41.86
CA LYS A 34 -19.00 -36.87 41.75
C LYS A 34 -19.81 -37.28 40.51
N PRO A 35 -19.43 -38.35 39.78
CA PRO A 35 -20.15 -38.82 38.60
C PRO A 35 -21.61 -39.20 38.88
N SER A 36 -21.96 -39.54 40.12
CA SER A 36 -23.34 -39.84 40.56
C SER A 36 -24.27 -38.61 40.61
N TYR A 37 -23.73 -37.40 40.56
CA TYR A 37 -24.50 -36.15 40.56
C TYR A 37 -24.45 -35.42 39.20
N THR A 38 -23.91 -36.07 38.16
CA THR A 38 -23.73 -35.47 36.83
C THR A 38 -24.39 -36.34 35.76
N ASP A 39 -25.38 -35.80 35.04
CA ASP A 39 -25.93 -36.45 33.86
C ASP A 39 -25.18 -35.99 32.59
N PRO A 40 -24.41 -36.88 31.91
CA PRO A 40 -23.66 -36.49 30.73
C PRO A 40 -24.58 -36.26 29.52
N SER A 41 -24.72 -35.00 29.11
CA SER A 41 -25.45 -34.61 27.90
C SER A 41 -24.57 -34.71 26.66
N ARG A 42 -24.84 -35.69 25.77
CA ARG A 42 -24.15 -35.81 24.46
C ARG A 42 -24.35 -34.57 23.58
N ARG A 43 -25.52 -33.94 23.65
CA ARG A 43 -25.83 -32.70 22.92
C ARG A 43 -25.04 -31.51 23.46
N GLY A 44 -24.85 -31.40 24.78
CA GLY A 44 -24.05 -30.34 25.40
C GLY A 44 -22.58 -30.40 24.98
N GLY A 45 -22.01 -31.61 24.87
CA GLY A 45 -20.65 -31.82 24.34
C GLY A 45 -20.50 -31.36 22.88
N GLN A 46 -21.47 -31.67 22.02
CA GLN A 46 -21.45 -31.21 20.62
C GLN A 46 -21.54 -29.69 20.49
N MET A 47 -22.40 -29.06 21.30
CA MET A 47 -22.55 -27.60 21.30
C MET A 47 -21.30 -26.89 21.84
N THR A 48 -20.66 -27.44 22.87
CA THR A 48 -19.41 -26.87 23.40
C THR A 48 -18.27 -26.97 22.38
N VAL A 49 -18.14 -28.09 21.66
CA VAL A 49 -17.16 -28.22 20.57
C VAL A 49 -17.45 -27.24 19.44
N LEU A 50 -18.72 -27.06 19.06
CA LEU A 50 -19.11 -26.09 18.04
C LEU A 50 -18.76 -24.65 18.45
N ILE A 51 -19.08 -24.26 19.69
CA ILE A 51 -18.76 -22.93 20.23
C ILE A 51 -17.24 -22.72 20.27
N LEU A 52 -16.48 -23.71 20.75
CA LEU A 52 -15.02 -23.64 20.77
C LEU A 52 -14.43 -23.45 19.37
N LEU A 53 -14.98 -24.15 18.36
CA LEU A 53 -14.54 -23.99 16.97
C LEU A 53 -14.80 -22.56 16.47
N ILE A 54 -16.00 -22.02 16.69
CA ILE A 54 -16.35 -20.65 16.28
C ILE A 54 -15.46 -19.63 17.00
N CYS A 55 -15.26 -19.76 18.31
CA CYS A 55 -14.37 -18.89 19.09
C CYS A 55 -12.93 -18.96 18.58
N THR A 56 -12.44 -20.13 18.19
CA THR A 56 -11.10 -20.30 17.64
C THR A 56 -10.96 -19.58 16.30
N VAL A 57 -11.97 -19.71 15.42
CA VAL A 57 -12.00 -19.00 14.12
C VAL A 57 -11.99 -17.48 14.33
N PHE A 58 -12.82 -16.97 15.24
CA PHE A 58 -12.86 -15.54 15.54
C PHE A 58 -11.56 -15.05 16.19
N SER A 59 -10.97 -15.84 17.10
CA SER A 59 -9.68 -15.49 17.71
C SER A 59 -8.58 -15.41 16.65
N PHE A 60 -8.57 -16.33 15.68
CA PHE A 60 -7.61 -16.30 14.59
C PHE A 60 -7.84 -15.13 13.62
N SER A 61 -9.11 -14.79 13.32
CA SER A 61 -9.42 -13.63 12.49
C SER A 61 -9.00 -12.32 13.15
N GLU A 62 -9.31 -12.14 14.43
CA GLU A 62 -8.88 -10.96 15.19
C GLU A 62 -7.37 -10.89 15.32
N PHE A 63 -6.71 -12.02 15.58
CA PHE A 63 -5.24 -12.07 15.60
C PHE A 63 -4.64 -11.64 14.26
N LYS A 64 -5.22 -12.09 13.14
CA LYS A 64 -4.78 -11.69 11.80
C LYS A 64 -5.03 -10.21 11.54
N THR A 65 -6.17 -9.67 11.96
CA THR A 65 -6.50 -8.24 11.84
C THR A 65 -5.56 -7.38 12.69
N TRP A 66 -5.29 -7.80 13.92
CA TRP A 66 -4.31 -7.16 14.80
C TRP A 66 -2.90 -7.17 14.20
N PHE A 67 -2.48 -8.30 13.62
CA PHE A 67 -1.18 -8.40 12.94
C PHE A 67 -1.10 -7.55 11.65
N LYS A 68 -2.24 -7.27 11.01
CA LYS A 68 -2.33 -6.37 9.85
C LYS A 68 -2.02 -4.91 10.23
N GLY A 69 -2.31 -4.52 11.48
CA GLY A 69 -2.19 -3.16 11.99
C GLY A 69 -3.30 -2.23 11.48
N SER A 70 -3.50 -1.10 12.16
CA SER A 70 -4.35 0.01 11.70
C SER A 70 -3.50 1.25 11.40
N GLU A 71 -3.92 2.00 10.39
CA GLU A 71 -3.28 3.24 9.96
C GLU A 71 -4.15 4.43 10.37
N ASN A 72 -3.56 5.43 11.04
CA ASN A 72 -4.26 6.64 11.45
C ASN A 72 -3.57 7.86 10.84
N HIS A 73 -4.26 8.59 9.97
CA HIS A 73 -3.76 9.84 9.41
C HIS A 73 -4.11 11.00 10.35
N GLN A 74 -3.11 11.78 10.74
CA GLN A 74 -3.29 12.97 11.58
C GLN A 74 -2.86 14.20 10.80
N PHE A 75 -3.75 15.19 10.76
CA PHE A 75 -3.44 16.49 10.19
C PHE A 75 -2.85 17.38 11.28
N SER A 76 -1.67 17.94 11.02
CA SER A 76 -1.04 18.90 11.91
C SER A 76 -0.62 20.12 11.10
N VAL A 77 -0.59 21.28 11.76
CA VAL A 77 -0.13 22.52 11.14
C VAL A 77 1.40 22.49 11.07
N GLU A 78 1.95 22.67 9.87
CA GLU A 78 3.40 22.81 9.65
C GLU A 78 3.87 24.12 10.32
N LYS A 79 4.70 24.03 11.37
CA LYS A 79 5.14 25.20 12.16
C LYS A 79 6.29 25.99 11.51
N GLY A 80 6.90 25.46 10.45
CA GLY A 80 8.00 26.08 9.73
C GLY A 80 7.71 26.13 8.23
N VAL A 81 8.43 27.00 7.53
CA VAL A 81 8.39 27.06 6.06
C VAL A 81 9.55 26.22 5.54
N SER A 82 9.26 25.08 4.92
CA SER A 82 10.27 24.39 4.11
C SER A 82 10.53 25.23 2.85
N HIS A 83 11.79 25.48 2.54
CA HIS A 83 12.18 26.27 1.37
C HIS A 83 12.40 25.43 0.13
N ASP A 84 12.78 24.16 0.30
CA ASP A 84 13.08 23.24 -0.79
C ASP A 84 11.96 22.20 -0.97
N LEU A 85 11.71 21.84 -2.23
CA LEU A 85 10.76 20.84 -2.68
C LEU A 85 11.40 20.02 -3.80
N GLN A 86 11.48 18.70 -3.59
CA GLN A 86 11.89 17.77 -4.64
C GLN A 86 10.68 17.34 -5.47
N LEU A 87 10.64 17.75 -6.73
CA LEU A 87 9.67 17.30 -7.72
C LEU A 87 10.22 16.07 -8.45
N ASN A 88 9.49 14.95 -8.37
CA ASN A 88 9.79 13.74 -9.14
C ASN A 88 8.78 13.62 -10.27
N LEU A 89 9.26 13.57 -11.51
CA LEU A 89 8.42 13.56 -12.69
C LEU A 89 8.86 12.41 -13.61
N ASP A 90 7.89 11.71 -14.18
CA ASP A 90 8.06 10.69 -15.22
C ASP A 90 6.84 10.72 -16.12
N VAL A 91 6.97 11.36 -17.28
CA VAL A 91 5.88 11.55 -18.24
C VAL A 91 6.37 11.23 -19.65
N VAL A 92 5.47 10.69 -20.46
CA VAL A 92 5.70 10.48 -21.89
C VAL A 92 4.77 11.40 -22.66
N VAL A 93 5.33 12.20 -23.56
CA VAL A 93 4.59 13.12 -24.42
C VAL A 93 4.72 12.65 -25.85
N GLN A 94 3.61 12.63 -26.60
CA GLN A 94 3.58 12.25 -28.02
C GLN A 94 4.13 13.37 -28.92
N MET A 95 5.36 13.78 -28.64
CA MET A 95 6.14 14.74 -29.43
C MET A 95 7.63 14.37 -29.37
N PRO A 96 8.42 14.63 -30.42
CA PRO A 96 9.87 14.47 -30.39
C PRO A 96 10.53 15.30 -29.28
N CYS A 97 11.62 14.80 -28.68
CA CYS A 97 12.29 15.50 -27.58
C CYS A 97 12.88 16.87 -27.98
N ASP A 98 13.31 17.02 -29.23
CA ASP A 98 13.95 18.25 -29.74
C ASP A 98 12.95 19.40 -29.94
N THR A 99 11.65 19.09 -29.98
CA THR A 99 10.57 20.04 -30.18
C THR A 99 9.88 20.44 -28.88
N LEU A 100 10.32 19.90 -27.74
CA LEU A 100 9.73 20.12 -26.43
C LEU A 100 10.60 21.04 -25.56
N HIS A 101 9.97 22.09 -25.04
CA HIS A 101 10.52 22.98 -24.01
C HIS A 101 9.84 22.71 -22.68
N LEU A 102 10.67 22.60 -21.64
CA LEU A 102 10.26 22.31 -20.27
C LEU A 102 10.74 23.44 -19.37
N ASN A 103 9.81 24.14 -18.74
CA ASN A 103 10.11 25.26 -17.88
C ASN A 103 9.28 25.18 -16.60
N ILE A 104 9.86 25.68 -15.51
CA ILE A 104 9.15 25.89 -14.26
C ILE A 104 9.15 27.37 -13.96
N GLN A 105 7.97 27.89 -13.63
CA GLN A 105 7.79 29.28 -13.22
C GLN A 105 7.21 29.30 -11.81
N ASP A 106 7.97 29.84 -10.88
CA ASP A 106 7.53 29.99 -9.50
C ASP A 106 6.78 31.33 -9.30
N ALA A 107 6.13 31.49 -8.14
CA ALA A 107 5.45 32.74 -7.78
C ALA A 107 6.41 33.94 -7.65
N SER A 108 7.70 33.69 -7.47
CA SER A 108 8.77 34.71 -7.45
C SER A 108 9.11 35.20 -8.87
N GLY A 109 8.60 34.52 -9.91
CA GLY A 109 8.93 34.77 -11.30
C GLY A 109 10.29 34.21 -11.73
N ASP A 110 10.94 33.42 -10.88
CA ASP A 110 12.17 32.72 -11.22
C ASP A 110 11.86 31.58 -12.20
N ARG A 111 12.75 31.43 -13.19
CA ARG A 111 12.61 30.46 -14.28
C ARG A 111 13.72 29.44 -14.16
N ILE A 112 13.34 28.23 -13.76
CA ILE A 112 14.25 27.11 -13.74
C ILE A 112 14.11 26.38 -15.08
N LEU A 113 15.20 26.31 -15.85
CA LEU A 113 15.27 25.54 -17.09
C LEU A 113 15.24 24.04 -16.77
N ALA A 114 14.05 23.53 -16.46
CA ALA A 114 13.81 22.13 -16.15
C ALA A 114 14.24 21.20 -17.30
N GLY A 115 14.28 21.70 -18.53
CA GLY A 115 14.75 20.98 -19.71
C GLY A 115 16.20 20.52 -19.65
N GLU A 116 17.08 21.19 -18.90
CA GLU A 116 18.48 20.80 -18.73
C GLU A 116 18.69 19.86 -17.53
N LEU A 117 17.85 20.01 -16.50
CA LEU A 117 17.94 19.23 -15.26
C LEU A 117 17.25 17.86 -15.39
N LEU A 118 16.19 17.78 -16.19
CA LEU A 118 15.46 16.54 -16.46
C LEU A 118 16.05 15.80 -17.65
N LYS A 119 15.96 14.47 -17.62
CA LYS A 119 16.40 13.63 -18.75
C LYS A 119 15.28 13.52 -19.77
N LYS A 120 15.64 13.68 -21.04
CA LYS A 120 14.78 13.48 -22.20
C LYS A 120 15.27 12.26 -22.98
N ASP A 121 14.51 11.18 -22.95
CA ASP A 121 14.77 9.99 -23.76
C ASP A 121 13.81 9.95 -24.95
N SER A 122 14.34 9.89 -26.17
CA SER A 122 13.53 9.69 -27.37
C SER A 122 12.98 8.27 -27.38
N THR A 123 11.66 8.13 -27.46
CA THR A 123 10.96 6.83 -27.44
C THR A 123 9.85 6.78 -28.50
N SER A 124 9.12 5.67 -28.57
CA SER A 124 7.95 5.53 -29.43
C SER A 124 6.67 5.53 -28.59
N TRP A 125 5.66 6.32 -28.97
CA TRP A 125 4.37 6.36 -28.28
C TRP A 125 3.71 5.00 -28.24
N ARG A 126 3.75 4.28 -29.37
CA ARG A 126 3.16 2.95 -29.52
C ARG A 126 3.66 1.96 -28.46
N LEU A 127 4.96 1.90 -28.15
CA LEU A 127 5.49 0.96 -27.14
C LEU A 127 4.99 1.24 -25.72
N TRP A 128 4.70 2.50 -25.39
CA TRP A 128 4.15 2.88 -24.09
C TRP A 128 2.66 2.58 -24.01
N MET A 129 1.93 2.86 -25.10
CA MET A 129 0.50 2.58 -25.16
C MET A 129 0.20 1.09 -25.32
N ASP A 130 1.03 0.31 -26.01
CA ASP A 130 0.79 -1.12 -26.23
C ASP A 130 0.82 -1.92 -24.91
N LYS A 131 1.80 -1.62 -24.04
CA LYS A 131 1.83 -2.18 -22.67
C LYS A 131 0.61 -1.75 -21.84
N ARG A 132 0.18 -0.51 -22.00
CA ARG A 132 -0.86 0.13 -21.18
C ARG A 132 -2.28 -0.19 -21.64
N ASN A 133 -2.47 -0.40 -22.94
CA ASN A 133 -3.74 -0.78 -23.56
C ASN A 133 -4.06 -2.25 -23.33
N HIS A 134 -3.05 -3.09 -23.06
CA HIS A 134 -3.27 -4.48 -22.68
C HIS A 134 -3.96 -4.62 -21.30
N GLU A 135 -3.86 -3.59 -20.45
CA GLU A 135 -4.48 -3.53 -19.12
C GLU A 135 -5.75 -2.64 -19.07
N HIS A 136 -6.21 -2.06 -20.18
CA HIS A 136 -7.41 -1.18 -20.24
C HIS A 136 -7.44 -0.01 -19.22
N GLU A 137 -6.33 0.33 -18.58
CA GLU A 137 -6.36 1.06 -17.31
C GLU A 137 -6.40 2.60 -17.43
N TYR A 138 -6.09 3.18 -18.60
CA TYR A 138 -5.87 4.64 -18.72
C TYR A 138 -6.63 5.37 -19.83
N GLN A 139 -7.47 4.71 -20.63
CA GLN A 139 -8.21 5.40 -21.70
C GLN A 139 -9.47 6.15 -21.22
N THR A 140 -9.76 6.13 -19.92
CA THR A 140 -10.99 6.67 -19.31
C THR A 140 -10.69 7.78 -18.29
N LEU A 141 -9.71 8.65 -18.57
CA LEU A 141 -9.36 9.79 -17.70
C LEU A 141 -10.53 10.73 -17.38
N SER A 142 -11.66 10.63 -18.11
CA SER A 142 -12.88 11.40 -17.86
C SER A 142 -13.96 10.65 -17.06
N GLN A 143 -13.79 9.35 -16.77
CA GLN A 143 -14.78 8.54 -16.08
C GLN A 143 -14.26 8.16 -14.69
N GLU A 144 -15.09 8.36 -13.67
CA GLU A 144 -14.83 7.91 -12.30
C GLU A 144 -14.91 6.38 -12.24
N ASP A 145 -13.92 5.71 -12.82
CA ASP A 145 -13.84 4.25 -12.78
C ASP A 145 -13.50 3.81 -11.35
N ALA A 146 -14.33 2.92 -10.80
CA ALA A 146 -14.21 2.42 -9.43
C ALA A 146 -12.84 1.80 -9.15
N SER A 147 -12.26 1.10 -10.14
CA SER A 147 -10.92 0.51 -10.04
C SER A 147 -9.82 1.55 -9.81
N ARG A 148 -9.93 2.75 -10.39
CA ARG A 148 -8.96 3.82 -10.21
C ARG A 148 -9.06 4.44 -8.82
N LEU A 149 -10.27 4.59 -8.30
CA LEU A 149 -10.50 5.07 -6.94
C LEU A 149 -9.92 4.08 -5.92
N GLU A 150 -10.15 2.78 -6.12
CA GLU A 150 -9.56 1.73 -5.29
C GLU A 150 -8.02 1.76 -5.34
N ALA A 151 -7.42 1.89 -6.52
CA ALA A 151 -5.96 2.01 -6.65
C ALA A 151 -5.41 3.26 -5.95
N GLN A 152 -6.12 4.39 -6.07
CA GLN A 152 -5.75 5.63 -5.38
C GLN A 152 -5.84 5.48 -3.86
N GLU A 153 -6.85 4.78 -3.35
CA GLU A 153 -6.94 4.45 -1.92
C GLU A 153 -5.81 3.52 -1.48
N GLU A 154 -5.45 2.52 -2.30
CA GLU A 154 -4.31 1.64 -2.03
C GLU A 154 -2.98 2.38 -1.94
N ASP A 155 -2.76 3.36 -2.81
CA ASP A 155 -1.54 4.18 -2.85
C ASP A 155 -1.38 5.10 -1.64
N VAL A 156 -2.48 5.50 -1.00
CA VAL A 156 -2.44 6.30 0.24
C VAL A 156 -1.93 5.48 1.42
N HIS A 157 -2.10 4.16 1.40
CA HIS A 157 -1.70 3.30 2.50
C HIS A 157 -0.18 3.15 2.61
N VAL A 158 0.38 3.42 3.80
CA VAL A 158 1.83 3.29 4.10
C VAL A 158 2.38 1.90 3.75
N ARG A 159 1.56 0.85 3.87
CA ARG A 159 1.96 -0.52 3.54
C ARG A 159 2.28 -0.71 2.06
N HIS A 160 1.54 -0.05 1.18
CA HIS A 160 1.79 -0.09 -0.26
C HIS A 160 3.13 0.59 -0.58
N VAL A 161 3.32 1.81 -0.06
CA VAL A 161 4.56 2.58 -0.20
C VAL A 161 5.79 1.81 0.30
N LEU A 162 5.72 1.24 1.51
CA LEU A 162 6.82 0.44 2.07
C LEU A 162 7.07 -0.85 1.27
N GLY A 163 6.01 -1.45 0.73
CA GLY A 163 6.10 -2.60 -0.16
C GLY A 163 6.89 -2.28 -1.42
N GLU A 164 6.59 -1.13 -2.04
CA GLU A 164 7.23 -0.70 -3.28
C GLU A 164 8.70 -0.28 -3.07
N VAL A 165 8.98 0.44 -1.97
CA VAL A 165 10.36 0.75 -1.55
C VAL A 165 11.18 -0.52 -1.33
N ARG A 166 10.59 -1.57 -0.73
CA ARG A 166 11.26 -2.86 -0.51
C ARG A 166 11.51 -3.62 -1.81
N ARG A 167 10.62 -3.51 -2.81
CA ARG A 167 10.76 -4.19 -4.10
C ARG A 167 11.93 -3.65 -4.92
N ASN A 168 12.19 -2.35 -4.88
CA ASN A 168 13.18 -1.74 -5.76
C ASN A 168 14.01 -0.62 -5.09
N PRO A 169 14.81 -0.93 -4.05
CA PRO A 169 15.47 0.08 -3.22
C PRO A 169 16.54 0.91 -3.96
N ARG A 170 16.97 0.49 -5.15
CA ARG A 170 18.05 1.13 -5.91
C ARG A 170 17.59 1.89 -7.15
N LYS A 171 16.32 1.77 -7.55
CA LYS A 171 15.84 2.36 -8.81
C LYS A 171 14.71 3.33 -8.52
N LYS A 172 15.00 4.62 -8.68
CA LYS A 172 14.02 5.71 -8.54
C LYS A 172 13.05 5.77 -9.74
N PHE A 173 13.52 5.42 -10.94
CA PHE A 173 12.74 5.44 -12.18
C PHE A 173 12.82 4.11 -12.92
N PRO A 174 11.71 3.66 -13.56
CA PRO A 174 11.73 2.47 -14.40
C PRO A 174 12.57 2.69 -15.66
N LYS A 175 13.06 1.61 -16.27
CA LYS A 175 13.86 1.69 -17.51
C LYS A 175 12.96 1.95 -18.72
N SER A 176 13.43 2.83 -19.60
CA SER A 176 12.77 3.10 -20.89
C SER A 176 12.68 1.80 -21.71
N PRO A 177 11.55 1.53 -22.39
CA PRO A 177 11.44 0.41 -23.32
C PRO A 177 12.53 0.48 -24.38
N ARG A 178 13.07 -0.68 -24.75
CA ARG A 178 14.10 -0.75 -25.80
C ARG A 178 13.45 -0.60 -27.17
N LEU A 179 13.86 0.43 -27.90
CA LEU A 179 13.49 0.64 -29.30
C LEU A 179 14.08 -0.47 -30.18
N ARG A 180 13.27 -1.04 -31.07
CA ARG A 180 13.72 -1.96 -32.12
C ARG A 180 13.98 -1.20 -33.41
N ARG A 181 14.80 -1.80 -34.29
CA ARG A 181 15.07 -1.25 -35.62
C ARG A 181 13.78 -1.26 -36.44
N GLY A 182 13.24 -0.08 -36.75
CA GLY A 182 11.95 0.09 -37.44
C GLY A 182 10.84 0.71 -36.59
N ASP A 183 11.05 0.91 -35.29
CA ASP A 183 10.10 1.66 -34.46
C ASP A 183 10.17 3.16 -34.78
N THR A 184 9.01 3.80 -34.85
CA THR A 184 8.89 5.26 -35.05
C THR A 184 9.23 5.98 -33.75
N VAL A 185 10.13 6.96 -33.81
CA VAL A 185 10.52 7.77 -32.66
C VAL A 185 9.66 9.04 -32.66
N ASP A 186 8.43 8.91 -32.18
CA ASP A 186 7.39 9.95 -32.19
C ASP A 186 7.05 10.50 -30.80
N SER A 187 7.73 10.02 -29.74
CA SER A 187 7.49 10.48 -28.38
C SER A 187 8.77 10.79 -27.60
N CYS A 188 8.61 11.57 -26.54
CA CYS A 188 9.66 11.91 -25.61
C CYS A 188 9.26 11.49 -24.20
N ARG A 189 10.11 10.69 -23.55
CA ARG A 189 10.00 10.43 -22.12
C ARG A 189 10.82 11.47 -21.38
N ILE A 190 10.16 12.22 -20.50
CA ILE A 190 10.76 13.21 -19.62
C ILE A 190 10.72 12.63 -18.21
N TYR A 191 11.89 12.39 -17.62
CA TYR A 191 11.95 11.86 -16.27
C TYR A 191 13.14 12.37 -15.46
N GLY A 192 12.97 12.44 -14.16
CA GLY A 192 14.02 12.86 -13.25
C GLY A 192 13.49 13.47 -11.97
N SER A 193 14.43 13.97 -11.18
CA SER A 193 14.17 14.69 -9.94
C SER A 193 14.73 16.09 -10.07
N LEU A 194 13.90 17.06 -9.76
CA LEU A 194 14.27 18.46 -9.74
C LEU A 194 14.08 18.98 -8.31
N GLU A 195 15.03 19.78 -7.86
CA GLU A 195 14.95 20.49 -6.58
C GLU A 195 14.61 21.95 -6.89
N GLY A 196 13.61 22.48 -6.20
CA GLY A 196 13.08 23.82 -6.45
C GLY A 196 12.42 24.41 -5.21
N ASN A 197 12.02 25.67 -5.27
CA ASN A 197 11.42 26.33 -4.13
C ASN A 197 10.02 25.74 -3.81
N LYS A 198 9.73 25.50 -2.53
CA LYS A 198 8.39 25.09 -2.07
C LYS A 198 7.45 26.30 -2.03
N VAL A 199 7.10 26.81 -3.21
CA VAL A 199 6.16 27.91 -3.42
C VAL A 199 5.15 27.51 -4.49
N GLN A 200 4.08 28.28 -4.62
CA GLN A 200 3.16 28.11 -5.74
C GLN A 200 3.92 28.34 -7.06
N GLY A 201 3.72 27.46 -8.04
CA GLY A 201 4.37 27.56 -9.34
C GLY A 201 3.78 26.58 -10.32
N ASP A 202 4.08 26.82 -11.60
CA ASP A 202 3.56 26.06 -12.72
C ASP A 202 4.69 25.34 -13.45
N PHE A 203 4.45 24.07 -13.80
CA PHE A 203 5.33 23.26 -14.65
C PHE A 203 4.77 23.26 -16.06
N HIS A 204 5.49 23.87 -17.00
CA HIS A 204 5.05 24.00 -18.38
C HIS A 204 5.79 23.04 -19.30
N ILE A 205 5.02 22.21 -20.00
CA ILE A 205 5.47 21.42 -21.15
C ILE A 205 4.90 22.09 -22.39
N THR A 206 5.78 22.67 -23.21
CA THR A 206 5.38 23.45 -24.38
C THR A 206 6.12 23.00 -25.63
N ALA A 207 5.47 23.16 -26.77
CA ALA A 207 6.16 23.07 -28.05
C ALA A 207 7.18 24.21 -28.17
N ARG A 208 8.27 23.95 -28.89
CA ARG A 208 9.31 24.94 -29.15
C ARG A 208 8.76 26.19 -29.81
N GLY A 209 9.06 27.35 -29.20
CA GLY A 209 8.53 28.65 -29.63
C GLY A 209 7.15 29.02 -29.08
N HIS A 210 6.54 28.17 -28.22
CA HIS A 210 5.28 28.47 -27.56
C HIS A 210 5.48 28.77 -26.07
N GLY A 211 4.79 29.80 -25.57
CA GLY A 211 4.80 30.20 -24.16
C GLY A 211 6.03 31.01 -23.74
N TYR A 212 7.23 30.60 -24.16
CA TYR A 212 8.48 31.28 -23.81
C TYR A 212 9.29 31.64 -25.06
N GLN A 213 9.79 32.87 -25.12
CA GLN A 213 10.76 33.28 -26.12
C GLN A 213 12.10 32.63 -25.80
N ASP A 214 12.33 31.46 -26.39
CA ASP A 214 13.65 30.85 -26.42
C ASP A 214 14.33 31.21 -27.75
N GLY A 215 15.65 31.30 -27.79
CA GLY A 215 16.40 31.70 -28.99
C GLY A 215 16.30 30.71 -30.17
N GLY A 216 15.48 29.67 -30.04
CA GLY A 216 15.21 28.66 -31.04
C GLY A 216 14.05 29.05 -31.97
N GLY A 217 14.14 28.65 -33.24
CA GLY A 217 13.05 28.82 -34.21
C GLY A 217 11.74 28.19 -33.75
N HIS A 218 10.62 28.84 -34.09
CA HIS A 218 9.26 28.38 -33.79
C HIS A 218 8.92 27.09 -34.56
N LEU A 219 8.22 26.16 -33.90
CA LEU A 219 7.75 24.93 -34.55
C LEU A 219 6.70 25.25 -35.62
N ASP A 220 6.77 24.57 -36.77
CA ASP A 220 5.74 24.68 -37.80
C ASP A 220 4.43 23.98 -37.38
N HIS A 221 3.29 24.50 -37.84
CA HIS A 221 1.94 24.05 -37.47
C HIS A 221 1.20 23.36 -38.63
N SER A 222 1.93 22.90 -39.64
CA SER A 222 1.38 22.28 -40.86
C SER A 222 0.76 20.90 -40.61
#